data_AF-A0A023GB96-F1
#
_entry.id   AF-A0A023GB96-F1
#
_cell.length_a   1.000
_cell.length_b   1.000
_cell.length_c   1.000
_cell.angle_alpha   90.00
_cell.angle_beta   90.00
_cell.angle_gamma   90.00
#
_symmetry.space_group_name_H-M   'P 1'
#
loop_
_entity.id
_entity.type
_entity.pdbx_description
1 polymer ?
#
loop_
_entity_poly.entity_id
_entity_poly.type
_entity_poly.pdbx_seq_one_letter_code
_entity_poly.pdbx_strand_id
1 'polypeptide(L)'
;MANVGRGKVAANPFLDDETEEDVDDFTFLNSAKKASSPYSLGAEQNARNSQWEQQRDQLLLERQQLEDSILQSSNSAVRVLYDTEQVGIATAEELAHQGEQLRNVDRKLDTINTNLKVSQKHLNSMKSIFGSIKSYFRGGNSADASRNVGATAGFGDEEEERPTTELEKTLDKVKQDGSASRPSTHPAFRVRGLDTSGFGAGFEDEKEDFAAPTRQAPYKSRTAEIEQKLDSNLAELDSGLGRLKFLARGLGKELDDQNELLDKLTDKTDLAEGTVVHQNSQIKRILKK
;
A
#
# COMPACT_ATOMS: atom_id res chain seq x y z
N MET A 1 31.52 38.16 -32.60
CA MET A 1 31.62 39.10 -31.45
C MET A 1 30.19 39.26 -30.92
N ALA A 2 29.74 38.39 -30.03
CA ALA A 2 29.96 38.38 -28.57
C ALA A 2 29.14 39.46 -27.82
N ASN A 3 28.03 39.05 -27.19
CA ASN A 3 27.70 39.24 -25.75
C ASN A 3 26.25 38.79 -25.50
N VAL A 4 26.01 37.64 -24.86
CA VAL A 4 25.87 37.40 -23.41
C VAL A 4 24.56 37.97 -22.84
N GLY A 5 23.72 37.05 -22.34
CA GLY A 5 22.45 37.35 -21.71
C GLY A 5 22.57 37.92 -20.30
N ARG A 6 21.43 38.44 -19.81
CA ARG A 6 21.22 38.73 -18.38
C ARG A 6 19.81 38.30 -18.00
N GLY A 7 19.75 37.49 -16.95
CA GLY A 7 18.55 36.90 -16.39
C GLY A 7 17.64 37.91 -15.71
N LYS A 8 16.37 37.54 -15.61
CA LYS A 8 15.37 38.20 -14.77
C LYS A 8 15.75 37.97 -13.31
N VAL A 9 16.16 39.02 -12.61
CA VAL A 9 16.31 39.04 -11.16
C VAL A 9 14.97 39.49 -10.58
N ALA A 10 14.45 38.73 -9.62
CA ALA A 10 13.24 39.05 -8.87
C ALA A 10 13.42 40.37 -8.12
N ALA A 11 12.46 41.28 -8.25
CA ALA A 11 12.39 42.49 -7.45
C ALA A 11 11.82 42.13 -6.06
N ASN A 12 12.60 42.34 -5.01
CA ASN A 12 12.14 42.29 -3.62
C ASN A 12 11.38 43.60 -3.30
N PRO A 13 10.16 43.54 -2.75
CA PRO A 13 9.29 44.70 -2.56
C PRO A 13 9.55 45.50 -1.26
N PHE A 14 10.75 45.37 -0.67
CA PHE A 14 11.06 45.91 0.66
C PHE A 14 12.21 46.94 0.67
N LEU A 15 12.68 47.37 -0.50
CA LEU A 15 13.78 48.33 -0.64
C LEU A 15 13.43 49.34 -1.73
N ASP A 16 12.53 50.25 -1.41
CA ASP A 16 12.46 51.59 -2.01
C ASP A 16 12.14 52.54 -0.85
N ASP A 17 13.20 52.94 -0.14
CA ASP A 17 13.20 54.10 0.75
C ASP A 17 13.97 55.19 0.01
N GLU A 18 13.27 56.27 -0.36
CA GLU A 18 13.74 57.63 -0.66
C GLU A 18 12.74 58.37 -1.57
N THR A 19 11.55 58.66 -1.03
CA THR A 19 10.85 59.92 -1.32
C THR A 19 10.22 60.41 -0.03
N GLU A 20 11.00 61.15 0.75
CA GLU A 20 10.48 62.07 1.76
C GLU A 20 9.58 63.09 1.05
N GLU A 21 8.29 62.80 0.96
CA GLU A 21 7.26 63.81 0.65
C GLU A 21 7.06 64.64 1.92
N ASP A 22 7.86 65.71 2.04
CA ASP A 22 7.63 66.76 3.03
C ASP A 22 6.20 67.28 2.87
N VAL A 23 5.36 66.95 3.85
CA VAL A 23 3.97 67.40 3.89
C VAL A 23 3.99 68.89 4.20
N ASP A 24 3.80 69.74 3.18
CA ASP A 24 3.81 71.21 3.32
C ASP A 24 3.00 71.67 4.56
N ASP A 25 3.62 72.47 5.43
CA ASP A 25 3.03 72.96 6.69
C ASP A 25 1.67 73.64 6.49
N PHE A 26 1.45 74.25 5.31
CA PHE A 26 0.18 74.87 4.93
C PHE A 26 -0.94 73.83 4.71
N THR A 27 -0.61 72.63 4.24
CA THR A 27 -1.53 71.51 4.05
C THR A 27 -1.92 70.91 5.40
N PHE A 28 -0.94 70.77 6.30
CA PHE A 28 -1.16 70.30 7.67
C PHE A 28 -2.04 71.27 8.47
N LEU A 29 -1.75 72.58 8.44
CA LEU A 29 -2.51 73.60 9.18
C LEU A 29 -3.91 73.89 8.60
N ASN A 30 -4.13 73.64 7.30
CA ASN A 30 -5.44 73.80 6.69
C ASN A 30 -6.38 72.62 6.99
N SER A 31 -5.84 71.43 7.24
CA SER A 31 -6.63 70.25 7.66
C SER A 31 -7.29 70.45 9.03
N ALA A 32 -6.62 71.16 9.95
CA ALA A 32 -7.12 71.43 11.30
C ALA A 32 -8.26 72.46 11.34
N LYS A 33 -8.39 73.34 10.33
CA LYS A 33 -9.41 74.39 10.29
C LYS A 33 -10.77 73.94 9.73
N LYS A 34 -10.88 72.72 9.19
CA LYS A 34 -12.16 72.10 8.81
C LYS A 34 -12.86 71.33 9.95
N ALA A 35 -12.34 71.39 11.18
CA ALA A 35 -13.00 70.85 12.35
C ALA A 35 -14.07 71.81 12.89
N SER A 36 -15.17 71.98 12.14
CA SER A 36 -16.42 72.53 12.70
C SER A 36 -17.43 71.40 12.87
N SER A 37 -17.59 70.95 14.12
CA SER A 37 -18.72 70.20 14.72
C SER A 37 -18.29 68.90 15.43
N PRO A 38 -18.27 68.86 16.78
CA PRO A 38 -17.82 67.70 17.56
C PRO A 38 -18.84 66.53 17.60
N TYR A 39 -19.91 66.55 16.80
CA TYR A 39 -20.95 65.52 16.80
C TYR A 39 -21.18 64.82 15.44
N SER A 40 -20.32 64.99 14.43
CA SER A 40 -20.53 64.35 13.10
C SER A 40 -19.48 63.33 12.66
N LEU A 41 -18.46 63.04 13.47
CA LEU A 41 -17.46 61.99 13.15
C LEU A 41 -17.97 60.56 13.36
N GLY A 42 -19.18 60.38 13.89
CA GLY A 42 -19.74 59.05 14.16
C GLY A 42 -20.34 58.35 12.93
N ALA A 43 -20.89 59.08 11.95
CA ALA A 43 -21.69 58.48 10.87
C ALA A 43 -20.85 57.85 9.74
N GLU A 44 -19.74 58.49 9.35
CA GLU A 44 -18.85 58.01 8.29
C GLU A 44 -17.91 56.90 8.79
N GLN A 45 -17.54 56.95 10.07
CA GLN A 45 -16.83 55.87 10.75
C GLN A 45 -17.72 54.64 10.95
N ASN A 46 -19.02 54.81 11.20
CA ASN A 46 -19.98 53.70 11.25
C ASN A 46 -20.16 53.01 9.89
N ALA A 47 -20.28 53.79 8.80
CA ALA A 47 -20.48 53.23 7.46
C ALA A 47 -19.27 52.41 6.98
N ARG A 48 -18.04 52.87 7.26
CA ARG A 48 -16.82 52.07 7.02
C ARG A 48 -16.78 50.83 7.91
N ASN A 49 -17.13 50.93 9.20
CA ASN A 49 -17.21 49.77 10.08
C ASN A 49 -18.22 48.72 9.58
N SER A 50 -19.38 49.13 9.07
CA SER A 50 -20.39 48.21 8.53
C SER A 50 -19.91 47.46 7.28
N GLN A 51 -19.10 48.09 6.42
CA GLN A 51 -18.48 47.42 5.26
C GLN A 51 -17.42 46.40 5.70
N TRP A 52 -16.58 46.77 6.67
CA TRP A 52 -15.56 45.87 7.24
C TRP A 52 -16.19 44.67 7.97
N GLU A 53 -17.30 44.87 8.68
CA GLU A 53 -18.03 43.78 9.33
C GLU A 53 -18.63 42.81 8.31
N GLN A 54 -19.23 43.31 7.23
CA GLN A 54 -19.75 42.46 6.15
C GLN A 54 -18.65 41.65 5.46
N GLN A 55 -17.50 42.28 5.17
CA GLN A 55 -16.36 41.60 4.58
C GLN A 55 -15.78 40.53 5.52
N ARG A 56 -15.70 40.82 6.83
CA ARG A 56 -15.27 39.84 7.84
C ARG A 56 -16.22 38.65 7.89
N ASP A 57 -17.53 38.90 7.90
CA ASP A 57 -18.53 37.83 7.98
C ASP A 57 -18.52 36.95 6.73
N GLN A 58 -18.26 37.53 5.55
CA GLN A 58 -18.05 36.78 4.31
C GLN A 58 -16.81 35.88 4.39
N LEU A 59 -15.67 36.42 4.86
CA LEU A 59 -14.44 35.65 5.03
C LEU A 59 -14.60 34.52 6.03
N LEU A 60 -15.35 34.74 7.12
CA LEU A 60 -15.64 33.69 8.10
C LEU A 60 -16.49 32.56 7.51
N LEU A 61 -17.46 32.89 6.66
CA LEU A 61 -18.28 31.88 5.98
C LEU A 61 -17.46 31.06 4.98
N GLU A 62 -16.68 31.74 4.13
CA GLU A 62 -15.80 31.10 3.16
C GLU A 62 -14.82 30.15 3.85
N ARG A 63 -14.23 30.60 4.95
CA ARG A 63 -13.33 29.79 5.76
C ARG A 63 -14.02 28.56 6.33
N GLN A 64 -15.24 28.68 6.86
CA GLN A 64 -15.99 27.52 7.37
C GLN A 64 -16.27 26.49 6.27
N GLN A 65 -16.63 26.95 5.07
CA GLN A 65 -16.86 26.06 3.93
C GLN A 65 -15.59 25.32 3.52
N LEU A 66 -14.45 26.04 3.51
CA LEU A 66 -13.14 25.45 3.24
C LEU A 66 -12.80 24.35 4.25
N GLU A 67 -12.97 24.64 5.55
CA GLU A 67 -12.74 23.69 6.63
C GLU A 67 -13.60 22.42 6.48
N ASP A 68 -14.90 22.59 6.22
CA ASP A 68 -15.82 21.46 6.04
C ASP A 68 -15.44 20.62 4.82
N SER A 69 -15.04 21.26 3.72
CA SER A 69 -14.57 20.57 2.50
C SER A 69 -13.27 19.80 2.75
N ILE A 70 -12.31 20.37 3.49
CA ILE A 70 -11.05 19.71 3.84
C ILE A 70 -11.35 18.49 4.72
N LEU A 71 -12.17 18.65 5.76
CA LEU A 71 -12.55 17.56 6.64
C LEU A 71 -13.27 16.44 5.89
N GLN A 72 -14.18 16.77 4.97
CA GLN A 72 -14.86 15.78 4.14
C GLN A 72 -13.89 15.02 3.23
N SER A 73 -12.94 15.73 2.59
CA SER A 73 -11.93 15.13 1.73
C SER A 73 -11.03 14.16 2.51
N SER A 74 -10.61 14.56 3.71
CA SER A 74 -9.82 13.76 4.64
C SER A 74 -10.55 12.48 5.08
N ASN A 75 -11.81 12.58 5.50
CA ASN A 75 -12.64 11.41 5.84
C ASN A 75 -12.82 10.46 4.64
N SER A 76 -12.97 11.01 3.44
CA SER A 76 -13.08 10.22 2.21
C SER A 76 -11.77 9.48 1.92
N ALA A 77 -10.63 10.13 2.10
CA ALA A 77 -9.31 9.52 1.93
C ALA A 77 -9.09 8.36 2.91
N VAL A 78 -9.45 8.54 4.19
CA VAL A 78 -9.35 7.47 5.22
C VAL A 78 -10.21 6.27 4.81
N ARG A 79 -11.43 6.51 4.34
CA ARG A 79 -12.31 5.45 3.85
C ARG A 79 -11.67 4.68 2.67
N VAL A 80 -11.21 5.40 1.65
CA VAL A 80 -10.58 4.80 0.47
C VAL A 80 -9.34 4.00 0.87
N LEU A 81 -8.58 4.49 1.84
CA LEU A 81 -7.42 3.79 2.36
C LEU A 81 -7.80 2.44 2.98
N TYR A 82 -8.86 2.39 3.80
CA TYR A 82 -9.34 1.14 4.37
C TYR A 82 -9.88 0.17 3.33
N ASP A 83 -10.63 0.68 2.35
CA ASP A 83 -11.12 -0.14 1.24
C ASP A 83 -9.92 -0.72 0.45
N THR A 84 -8.88 0.08 0.21
CA THR A 84 -7.65 -0.34 -0.47
C THR A 84 -6.86 -1.38 0.34
N GLU A 85 -6.78 -1.21 1.67
CA GLU A 85 -6.10 -2.17 2.55
C GLU A 85 -6.80 -3.53 2.52
N GLN A 86 -8.13 -3.57 2.60
CA GLN A 86 -8.88 -4.82 2.51
C GLN A 86 -8.67 -5.53 1.17
N VAL A 87 -8.74 -4.79 0.06
CA VAL A 87 -8.47 -5.34 -1.28
C VAL A 87 -7.03 -5.83 -1.38
N GLY A 88 -6.07 -5.09 -0.83
CA GLY A 88 -4.65 -5.47 -0.80
C GLY A 88 -4.39 -6.74 0.00
N ILE A 89 -5.05 -6.92 1.15
CA ILE A 89 -5.00 -8.13 1.98
C ILE A 89 -5.56 -9.33 1.21
N ALA A 90 -6.76 -9.19 0.62
CA ALA A 90 -7.35 -10.27 -0.17
C ALA A 90 -6.48 -10.65 -1.37
N THR A 91 -5.85 -9.68 -2.01
CA THR A 91 -4.89 -9.91 -3.10
C THR A 91 -3.65 -10.64 -2.61
N ALA A 92 -3.13 -10.30 -1.43
CA ALA A 92 -2.00 -10.98 -0.82
C ALA A 92 -2.31 -12.44 -0.47
N GLU A 93 -3.49 -12.71 0.08
CA GLU A 93 -3.95 -14.08 0.37
C GLU A 93 -4.03 -14.92 -0.91
N GLU A 94 -4.63 -14.37 -1.96
CA GLU A 94 -4.75 -15.04 -3.25
C GLU A 94 -3.37 -15.31 -3.90
N LEU A 95 -2.45 -14.33 -3.88
CA LEU A 95 -1.10 -14.52 -4.39
C LEU A 95 -0.32 -15.58 -3.59
N ALA A 96 -0.44 -15.59 -2.26
CA ALA A 96 0.19 -16.63 -1.45
C ALA A 96 -0.34 -18.03 -1.82
N HIS A 97 -1.65 -18.15 -2.02
CA HIS A 97 -2.27 -19.39 -2.47
C HIS A 97 -1.78 -19.83 -3.86
N GLN A 98 -1.72 -18.91 -4.83
CA GLN A 98 -1.19 -19.18 -6.17
C GLN A 98 0.27 -19.60 -6.12
N GLY A 99 1.08 -18.96 -5.27
CA GLY A 99 2.47 -19.34 -5.05
C GLY A 99 2.61 -20.77 -4.53
N GLU A 100 1.75 -21.22 -3.60
CA GLU A 100 1.74 -22.62 -3.14
C GLU A 100 1.37 -23.59 -4.27
N GLN A 101 0.38 -23.23 -5.09
CA GLN A 101 0.00 -24.04 -6.24
C GLN A 101 1.17 -24.21 -7.21
N LEU A 102 1.88 -23.13 -7.57
CA LEU A 102 3.04 -23.21 -8.46
C LEU A 102 4.15 -24.11 -7.88
N ARG A 103 4.46 -23.98 -6.58
CA ARG A 103 5.44 -24.83 -5.90
C ARG A 103 5.03 -26.31 -5.87
N ASN A 104 3.73 -26.60 -5.82
CA ASN A 104 3.21 -27.97 -5.97
C ASN A 104 3.37 -28.50 -7.39
N VAL A 105 3.12 -27.66 -8.42
CA VAL A 105 3.34 -28.07 -9.82
C VAL A 105 4.83 -28.33 -10.07
N ASP A 106 5.73 -27.51 -9.52
CA ASP A 106 7.17 -27.69 -9.64
C ASP A 106 7.63 -29.06 -9.09
N ARG A 107 7.20 -29.42 -7.87
CA ARG A 107 7.47 -30.75 -7.28
C ARG A 107 6.91 -31.91 -8.12
N LYS A 108 5.72 -31.73 -8.69
CA LYS A 108 5.13 -32.73 -9.60
C LYS A 108 5.95 -32.88 -10.88
N LEU A 109 6.44 -31.79 -11.47
CA LEU A 109 7.31 -31.84 -12.64
C LEU A 109 8.65 -32.49 -12.34
N ASP A 110 9.23 -32.28 -11.16
CA ASP A 110 10.45 -32.99 -10.75
C ASP A 110 10.24 -34.49 -10.61
N THR A 111 9.08 -34.88 -10.06
CA THR A 111 8.66 -36.28 -9.98
C THR A 111 8.49 -36.87 -11.38
N ILE A 112 7.81 -36.15 -12.29
CA ILE A 112 7.64 -36.57 -13.69
C ILE A 112 9.00 -36.74 -14.36
N ASN A 113 9.89 -35.74 -14.30
CA ASN A 113 11.21 -35.82 -14.90
C ASN A 113 12.04 -36.99 -14.35
N THR A 114 11.96 -37.26 -13.04
CA THR A 114 12.63 -38.40 -12.41
C THR A 114 12.04 -39.73 -12.88
N ASN A 115 10.72 -39.84 -12.90
CA ASN A 115 10.00 -41.02 -13.40
C ASN A 115 10.30 -41.28 -14.88
N LEU A 116 10.43 -40.23 -15.69
CA LEU A 116 10.82 -40.35 -17.09
C LEU A 116 12.26 -40.85 -17.22
N LYS A 117 13.21 -40.40 -16.39
CA LYS A 117 14.58 -40.95 -16.37
C LYS A 117 14.60 -42.44 -16.01
N VAL A 118 13.81 -42.86 -15.03
CA VAL A 118 13.66 -44.29 -14.66
C VAL A 118 13.01 -45.08 -15.78
N SER A 119 11.93 -44.55 -16.37
CA SER A 119 11.23 -45.14 -17.53
C SER A 119 12.18 -45.35 -18.71
N GLN A 120 13.09 -44.41 -18.98
CA GLN A 120 14.10 -44.57 -20.03
C GLN A 120 15.02 -45.77 -19.78
N LYS A 121 15.43 -46.00 -18.53
CA LYS A 121 16.25 -47.17 -18.16
C LYS A 121 15.47 -48.47 -18.40
N HIS A 122 14.19 -48.51 -18.05
CA HIS A 122 13.33 -49.66 -18.32
C HIS A 122 13.09 -49.89 -19.82
N LEU A 123 12.92 -48.85 -20.62
CA LEU A 123 12.81 -49.00 -22.08
C LEU A 123 14.10 -49.53 -22.71
N ASN A 124 15.26 -49.11 -22.19
CA ASN A 124 16.55 -49.63 -22.63
C ASN A 124 16.72 -51.11 -22.23
N SER A 125 16.27 -51.52 -21.03
CA SER A 125 16.30 -52.93 -20.64
C SER A 125 15.33 -53.79 -21.46
N MET A 126 14.13 -53.30 -21.78
CA MET A 126 13.18 -54.00 -22.67
C MET A 126 13.77 -54.25 -24.06
N LYS A 127 14.40 -53.26 -24.69
CA LYS A 127 15.11 -53.48 -25.99
C LYS A 127 16.15 -54.59 -25.89
N SER A 128 16.87 -54.66 -24.77
CA SER A 128 17.89 -55.70 -24.54
C SER A 128 17.28 -57.10 -24.46
N ILE A 129 16.15 -57.26 -23.78
CA ILE A 129 15.48 -58.57 -23.60
C ILE A 129 14.93 -59.11 -24.93
N PHE A 130 14.32 -58.27 -25.77
CA PHE A 130 13.86 -58.71 -27.10
C PHE A 130 15.03 -59.03 -28.06
N GLY A 131 16.17 -58.34 -27.91
CA GLY A 131 17.38 -58.62 -28.68
C GLY A 131 18.06 -59.92 -28.26
N SER A 132 18.16 -60.18 -26.95
CA SER A 132 18.79 -61.37 -26.41
C SER A 132 17.97 -62.62 -26.71
N ILE A 133 16.63 -62.60 -26.58
CA ILE A 133 15.77 -63.74 -26.97
C ILE A 133 15.95 -64.06 -28.46
N LYS A 134 16.01 -63.05 -29.34
CA LYS A 134 16.26 -63.28 -30.77
C LYS A 134 17.67 -63.82 -31.04
N SER A 135 18.68 -63.42 -30.26
CA SER A 135 20.05 -63.95 -30.36
C SER A 135 20.14 -65.40 -29.87
N TYR A 136 19.47 -65.73 -28.76
CA TYR A 136 19.39 -67.09 -28.23
C TYR A 136 18.65 -68.03 -29.19
N PHE A 137 17.61 -67.57 -29.86
CA PHE A 137 16.89 -68.35 -30.88
C PHE A 137 17.64 -68.47 -32.22
N ARG A 138 18.69 -67.68 -32.46
CA ARG A 138 19.41 -67.66 -33.75
C ARG A 138 20.83 -68.27 -33.70
N GLY A 139 21.28 -68.75 -32.54
CA GLY A 139 22.38 -69.71 -32.43
C GLY A 139 23.53 -69.31 -31.50
N GLY A 140 23.83 -70.20 -30.54
CA GLY A 140 25.18 -70.48 -30.02
C GLY A 140 25.78 -69.55 -28.96
N ASN A 141 25.76 -70.03 -27.70
CA ASN A 141 26.63 -69.75 -26.54
C ASN A 141 27.15 -68.31 -26.27
N SER A 142 26.68 -67.72 -25.16
CA SER A 142 27.58 -67.16 -24.13
C SER A 142 26.83 -66.95 -22.81
N ALA A 143 27.53 -67.23 -21.72
CA ALA A 143 27.09 -67.17 -20.35
C ALA A 143 27.16 -65.75 -19.77
N ASP A 144 26.38 -65.59 -18.70
CA ASP A 144 26.47 -64.58 -17.65
C ASP A 144 25.86 -63.19 -17.92
N ALA A 145 24.63 -63.00 -17.44
CA ALA A 145 24.01 -61.69 -17.21
C ALA A 145 23.03 -61.77 -16.04
N SER A 146 23.54 -62.10 -14.85
CA SER A 146 22.80 -61.96 -13.59
C SER A 146 23.55 -61.03 -12.65
N ARG A 147 23.40 -59.72 -12.81
CA ARG A 147 23.76 -58.75 -11.76
C ARG A 147 22.82 -57.55 -11.71
N ASN A 148 22.18 -57.44 -10.54
CA ASN A 148 21.67 -56.23 -9.89
C ASN A 148 20.52 -55.47 -10.56
N VAL A 149 19.29 -55.89 -10.24
CA VAL A 149 18.17 -54.95 -10.08
C VAL A 149 18.35 -54.32 -8.70
N GLY A 150 18.82 -53.07 -8.70
CA GLY A 150 19.11 -52.29 -7.51
C GLY A 150 17.87 -52.09 -6.65
N ALA A 151 18.10 -52.22 -5.34
CA ALA A 151 17.18 -51.82 -4.29
C ALA A 151 16.69 -50.39 -4.54
N THR A 152 15.39 -50.25 -4.71
CA THR A 152 14.68 -48.98 -4.72
C THR A 152 14.78 -48.39 -3.31
N ALA A 153 15.56 -47.32 -3.17
CA ALA A 153 15.62 -46.51 -1.97
C ALA A 153 14.21 -46.04 -1.62
N GLY A 154 13.80 -46.30 -0.37
CA GLY A 154 12.57 -45.78 0.19
C GLY A 154 12.62 -44.25 0.18
N PHE A 155 11.56 -43.66 -0.36
CA PHE A 155 11.24 -42.25 -0.14
C PHE A 155 10.78 -42.16 1.32
N GLY A 156 11.66 -41.64 2.18
CA GLY A 156 11.27 -41.14 3.48
C GLY A 156 10.41 -39.90 3.25
N ASP A 157 9.19 -39.93 3.77
CA ASP A 157 8.43 -38.72 4.07
C ASP A 157 9.20 -37.98 5.17
N GLU A 158 10.10 -37.09 4.77
CA GLU A 158 10.55 -36.01 5.65
C GLU A 158 9.48 -34.92 5.56
N GLU A 159 8.74 -34.74 6.65
CA GLU A 159 7.89 -33.57 6.88
C GLU A 159 8.78 -32.32 6.92
N GLU A 160 9.12 -31.78 5.75
CA GLU A 160 9.74 -30.46 5.63
C GLU A 160 8.74 -29.42 6.15
N GLU A 161 9.11 -28.78 7.26
CA GLU A 161 8.47 -27.58 7.77
C GLU A 161 8.29 -26.57 6.61
N ARG A 162 7.03 -26.24 6.32
CA ARG A 162 6.66 -25.37 5.21
C ARG A 162 7.42 -24.05 5.33
N PRO A 163 8.28 -23.66 4.35
CA PRO A 163 8.89 -22.35 4.39
C PRO A 163 7.79 -21.31 4.18
N THR A 164 7.40 -20.64 5.27
CA THR A 164 6.44 -19.53 5.20
C THR A 164 6.99 -18.46 4.28
N THR A 165 6.20 -18.10 3.27
CA THR A 165 6.59 -17.12 2.27
C THR A 165 6.79 -15.76 2.93
N GLU A 166 7.63 -14.89 2.34
CA GLU A 166 7.76 -13.54 2.89
C GLU A 166 6.44 -12.77 2.82
N LEU A 167 5.59 -13.07 1.83
CA LEU A 167 4.25 -12.50 1.73
C LEU A 167 3.38 -12.86 2.93
N GLU A 168 3.33 -14.14 3.34
CA GLU A 168 2.60 -14.56 4.55
C GLU A 168 3.09 -13.81 5.79
N LYS A 169 4.41 -13.65 5.96
CA LYS A 169 4.98 -12.89 7.08
C LYS A 169 4.59 -11.41 7.05
N THR A 170 4.54 -10.81 5.86
CA THR A 170 4.08 -9.41 5.73
C THR A 170 2.59 -9.27 5.98
N LEU A 171 1.80 -10.25 5.54
CA LEU A 171 0.35 -10.30 5.73
C LEU A 171 0.01 -10.41 7.22
N ASP A 172 0.70 -11.29 7.95
CA ASP A 172 0.49 -11.46 9.39
C ASP A 172 0.85 -10.19 10.16
N LYS A 173 1.95 -9.52 9.79
CA LYS A 173 2.31 -8.22 10.38
C LYS A 173 1.26 -7.15 10.11
N VAL A 174 0.76 -7.05 8.89
CA VAL A 174 -0.26 -6.06 8.53
C VAL A 174 -1.59 -6.35 9.25
N LYS A 175 -1.99 -7.62 9.36
CA LYS A 175 -3.16 -8.03 10.15
C LYS A 175 -2.99 -7.74 11.64
N GLN A 176 -1.79 -7.96 12.18
CA GLN A 176 -1.47 -7.64 13.57
C GLN A 176 -1.48 -6.13 13.83
N ASP A 177 -0.85 -5.33 12.98
CA ASP A 177 -0.83 -3.87 13.09
C ASP A 177 -2.22 -3.26 12.89
N GLY A 178 -3.01 -3.81 11.97
CA GLY A 178 -4.40 -3.41 11.75
C GLY A 178 -5.33 -3.79 12.92
N SER A 179 -5.03 -4.84 13.68
CA SER A 179 -5.80 -5.20 14.88
C SER A 179 -5.40 -4.40 16.12
N ALA A 180 -4.13 -4.01 16.26
CA ALA A 180 -3.64 -3.16 17.34
C ALA A 180 -4.02 -1.68 17.15
N SER A 181 -4.11 -1.20 15.90
CA SER A 181 -4.57 0.17 15.57
C SER A 181 -6.07 0.26 15.32
N ARG A 182 -6.84 -0.81 15.47
CA ARG A 182 -8.30 -0.76 15.41
C ARG A 182 -8.82 -0.17 16.73
N PRO A 183 -9.29 1.09 16.77
CA PRO A 183 -10.09 1.50 17.91
C PRO A 183 -11.32 0.59 17.98
N SER A 184 -11.68 0.13 19.17
CA SER A 184 -12.86 -0.71 19.42
C SER A 184 -14.19 -0.09 18.96
N THR A 185 -14.17 1.13 18.41
CA THR A 185 -15.32 1.87 17.89
C THR A 185 -15.22 2.00 16.36
N HIS A 186 -16.13 1.30 15.66
CA HIS A 186 -16.31 1.38 14.20
C HIS A 186 -16.54 2.84 13.74
N PRO A 187 -16.01 3.27 12.57
CA PRO A 187 -16.07 4.67 12.10
C PRO A 187 -17.48 5.25 12.04
N ALA A 188 -18.50 4.42 11.78
CA ALA A 188 -19.90 4.82 11.82
C ALA A 188 -20.36 5.40 13.18
N PHE A 189 -19.76 4.96 14.30
CA PHE A 189 -20.07 5.50 15.63
C PHE A 189 -19.33 6.80 15.92
N ARG A 190 -18.13 6.98 15.34
CA ARG A 190 -17.34 8.23 15.46
C ARG A 190 -18.00 9.38 14.72
N VAL A 191 -18.52 9.14 13.52
CA VAL A 191 -19.22 10.17 12.72
C VAL A 191 -20.51 10.65 13.40
N ARG A 192 -21.12 9.83 14.26
CA ARG A 192 -22.33 10.16 15.01
C ARG A 192 -22.07 10.78 16.39
N GLY A 193 -20.80 10.96 16.79
CA GLY A 193 -20.44 11.48 18.12
C GLY A 193 -20.85 10.55 19.26
N LEU A 194 -20.86 9.23 18.99
CA LEU A 194 -21.20 8.18 19.96
C LEU A 194 -19.92 7.41 20.34
N ASP A 195 -18.87 8.14 20.70
CA ASP A 195 -17.63 7.60 21.24
C ASP A 195 -17.84 7.27 22.73
N THR A 196 -18.03 5.98 23.02
CA THR A 196 -18.26 5.48 24.39
C THR A 196 -17.02 5.60 25.30
N SER A 197 -15.91 6.14 24.80
CA SER A 197 -14.69 6.42 25.57
C SER A 197 -14.88 7.44 26.69
N GLY A 198 -15.98 8.22 26.66
CA GLY A 198 -16.34 9.16 27.72
C GLY A 198 -17.38 8.65 28.74
N PHE A 199 -17.99 7.47 28.54
CA PHE A 199 -19.13 7.01 29.35
C PHE A 199 -18.72 6.38 30.71
N GLY A 200 -17.48 6.56 31.17
CA GLY A 200 -16.99 5.98 32.43
C GLY A 200 -15.94 6.80 33.19
N ALA A 201 -15.62 8.02 32.74
CA ALA A 201 -14.57 8.86 33.33
C ALA A 201 -15.14 10.14 34.00
N GLY A 202 -16.39 10.10 34.46
CA GLY A 202 -17.14 11.27 34.94
C GLY A 202 -17.66 11.15 36.36
N PHE A 203 -16.95 10.45 37.26
CA PHE A 203 -17.34 10.39 38.67
C PHE A 203 -16.11 10.39 39.58
N GLU A 204 -15.33 11.46 39.55
CA GLU A 204 -14.40 11.75 40.66
C GLU A 204 -14.08 13.25 40.72
N ASP A 205 -14.56 13.85 41.81
CA ASP A 205 -14.13 15.05 42.53
C ASP A 205 -14.44 16.45 41.93
N GLU A 206 -15.53 17.02 42.44
CA GLU A 206 -15.84 18.44 42.41
C GLU A 206 -14.89 19.22 43.34
N LYS A 207 -14.06 20.08 42.77
CA LYS A 207 -13.64 21.32 43.44
C LYS A 207 -13.75 22.50 42.48
N GLU A 208 -14.73 23.33 42.80
CA GLU A 208 -15.03 24.58 42.13
C GLU A 208 -13.87 25.57 42.22
N ASP A 209 -13.40 26.04 41.06
CA ASP A 209 -12.80 27.37 40.91
C ASP A 209 -13.64 28.14 39.89
N PHE A 210 -14.48 29.05 40.39
CA PHE A 210 -15.27 29.99 39.60
C PHE A 210 -14.35 31.04 38.95
N ALA A 211 -13.68 30.67 37.87
CA ALA A 211 -13.13 31.61 36.91
C ALA A 211 -14.18 31.86 35.81
N ALA A 212 -14.63 33.12 35.70
CA ALA A 212 -15.66 33.56 34.76
C ALA A 212 -15.41 33.03 33.33
N PRO A 213 -16.45 32.60 32.59
CA PRO A 213 -16.29 32.21 31.19
C PRO A 213 -15.98 33.47 30.39
N THR A 214 -14.70 33.71 30.15
CA THR A 214 -14.26 34.63 29.11
C THR A 214 -14.89 34.10 27.82
N ARG A 215 -15.83 34.88 27.24
CA ARG A 215 -16.46 34.60 25.95
C ARG A 215 -15.38 34.61 24.86
N GLN A 216 -14.61 33.54 24.76
CA GLN A 216 -13.76 33.28 23.62
C GLN A 216 -14.68 33.06 22.42
N ALA A 217 -14.39 33.75 21.32
CA ALA A 217 -15.21 33.73 20.13
C ALA A 217 -15.49 32.27 19.69
N PRO A 218 -16.76 31.89 19.43
CA PRO A 218 -17.17 30.50 19.13
C PRO A 218 -16.41 29.88 17.95
N TYR A 219 -15.84 30.71 17.07
CA TYR A 219 -15.05 30.30 15.92
C TYR A 219 -13.70 29.66 16.26
N LYS A 220 -13.04 30.06 17.35
CA LYS A 220 -11.75 29.44 17.74
C LYS A 220 -11.94 27.99 18.20
N SER A 221 -13.07 27.69 18.85
CA SER A 221 -13.43 26.32 19.29
C SER A 221 -13.66 25.40 18.09
N ARG A 222 -14.53 25.81 17.15
CA ARG A 222 -14.85 25.01 15.97
C ARG A 222 -13.61 24.71 15.12
N THR A 223 -12.77 25.72 14.92
CA THR A 223 -11.49 25.55 14.22
C THR A 223 -10.66 24.46 14.85
N ALA A 224 -10.40 24.58 16.16
CA ALA A 224 -9.52 23.68 16.88
C ALA A 224 -10.06 22.25 16.86
N GLU A 225 -11.38 22.08 16.96
CA GLU A 225 -12.04 20.77 16.83
C GLU A 225 -11.89 20.17 15.43
N ILE A 226 -11.98 20.99 14.37
CA ILE A 226 -11.78 20.54 12.98
C ILE A 226 -10.32 20.18 12.74
N GLU A 227 -9.39 21.01 13.18
CA GLU A 227 -7.94 20.76 13.09
C GLU A 227 -7.58 19.47 13.82
N GLN A 228 -8.10 19.26 15.04
CA GLN A 228 -7.88 18.01 15.78
C GLN A 228 -8.40 16.77 15.02
N LYS A 229 -9.58 16.86 14.41
CA LYS A 229 -10.11 15.77 13.57
C LYS A 229 -9.27 15.53 12.33
N LEU A 230 -8.80 16.62 11.70
CA LEU A 230 -7.93 16.54 10.53
C LEU A 230 -6.60 15.87 10.88
N ASP A 231 -5.96 16.25 11.99
CA ASP A 231 -4.72 15.65 12.47
C ASP A 231 -4.90 14.17 12.79
N SER A 232 -6.01 13.80 13.44
CA SER A 232 -6.34 12.39 13.69
C SER A 232 -6.46 11.59 12.39
N ASN A 233 -7.17 12.14 11.40
CA ASN A 233 -7.33 11.47 10.11
C ASN A 233 -6.00 11.39 9.34
N LEU A 234 -5.16 12.43 9.41
CA LEU A 234 -3.83 12.43 8.77
C LEU A 234 -2.90 11.39 9.41
N ALA A 235 -2.95 11.21 10.72
CA ALA A 235 -2.20 10.16 11.42
C ALA A 235 -2.68 8.74 11.02
N GLU A 236 -3.99 8.55 10.88
CA GLU A 236 -4.59 7.30 10.39
C GLU A 236 -4.18 7.00 8.95
N LEU A 237 -4.16 8.04 8.10
CA LEU A 237 -3.66 7.95 6.73
C LEU A 237 -2.17 7.60 6.69
N ASP A 238 -1.32 8.22 7.50
CA ASP A 238 0.12 7.94 7.55
C ASP A 238 0.39 6.48 7.94
N SER A 239 -0.23 6.01 9.01
CA SER A 239 -0.15 4.60 9.45
C SER A 239 -0.69 3.65 8.39
N GLY A 240 -1.83 3.98 7.79
CA GLY A 240 -2.45 3.19 6.74
C GLY A 240 -1.58 3.08 5.48
N LEU A 241 -0.97 4.19 5.05
CA LEU A 241 -0.05 4.22 3.92
C LEU A 241 1.21 3.41 4.24
N GLY A 242 1.67 3.43 5.49
CA GLY A 242 2.71 2.53 5.99
C GLY A 242 2.36 1.06 5.77
N ARG A 243 1.17 0.62 6.21
CA ARG A 243 0.68 -0.75 6.01
C ARG A 243 0.55 -1.12 4.53
N LEU A 244 -0.05 -0.24 3.73
CA LEU A 244 -0.17 -0.43 2.28
C LEU A 244 1.20 -0.56 1.60
N LYS A 245 2.20 0.21 2.04
CA LYS A 245 3.58 0.11 1.53
C LYS A 245 4.22 -1.24 1.87
N PHE A 246 3.98 -1.75 3.08
CA PHE A 246 4.45 -3.09 3.46
C PHE A 246 3.78 -4.18 2.63
N LEU A 247 2.46 -4.11 2.43
CA LEU A 247 1.73 -5.01 1.53
C LEU A 247 2.28 -4.93 0.10
N ALA A 248 2.40 -3.73 -0.47
CA ALA A 248 2.88 -3.54 -1.83
C ALA A 248 4.28 -4.12 -2.05
N ARG A 249 5.18 -3.99 -1.07
CA ARG A 249 6.51 -4.62 -1.12
C ARG A 249 6.45 -6.14 -1.03
N GLY A 250 5.63 -6.69 -0.13
CA GLY A 250 5.43 -8.13 -0.01
C GLY A 250 4.86 -8.74 -1.30
N LEU A 251 3.82 -8.10 -1.84
CA LEU A 251 3.19 -8.49 -3.11
C LEU A 251 4.20 -8.46 -4.26
N GLY A 252 4.99 -7.38 -4.37
CA GLY A 252 6.02 -7.26 -5.40
C GLY A 252 7.06 -8.38 -5.34
N LYS A 253 7.55 -8.70 -4.13
CA LYS A 253 8.51 -9.78 -3.96
C LYS A 253 7.93 -11.15 -4.31
N GLU A 254 6.71 -11.46 -3.88
CA GLU A 254 6.09 -12.75 -4.22
C GLU A 254 5.82 -12.86 -5.73
N LEU A 255 5.48 -11.76 -6.41
CA LEU A 255 5.37 -11.76 -7.88
C LEU A 255 6.72 -12.04 -8.54
N ASP A 256 7.81 -11.44 -8.08
CA ASP A 256 9.16 -11.71 -8.60
C ASP A 256 9.55 -13.19 -8.38
N ASP A 257 9.31 -13.72 -7.18
CA ASP A 257 9.58 -15.12 -6.82
C ASP A 257 8.75 -16.09 -7.69
N GLN A 258 7.47 -15.79 -7.92
CA GLN A 258 6.59 -16.58 -8.78
C GLN A 258 6.99 -16.52 -10.26
N ASN A 259 7.45 -15.37 -10.75
CA ASN A 259 7.95 -15.24 -12.12
C ASN A 259 9.19 -16.13 -12.34
N GLU A 260 10.14 -16.12 -11.41
CA GLU A 260 11.31 -17.01 -11.50
C GLU A 260 10.90 -18.50 -11.46
N LEU A 261 9.90 -18.84 -10.64
CA LEU A 261 9.36 -20.20 -10.58
C LEU A 261 8.68 -20.62 -11.88
N LEU A 262 7.91 -19.72 -12.52
CA LEU A 262 7.25 -19.97 -13.80
C LEU A 262 8.25 -20.24 -14.93
N ASP A 263 9.37 -19.52 -14.97
CA ASP A 263 10.44 -19.77 -15.94
C ASP A 263 11.03 -21.18 -15.76
N LYS A 264 11.36 -21.55 -14.52
CA LYS A 264 11.85 -22.91 -14.19
C LYS A 264 10.81 -23.99 -14.53
N LEU A 265 9.54 -23.73 -14.26
CA LEU A 265 8.44 -24.63 -14.55
C LEU A 265 8.31 -24.87 -16.06
N THR A 266 8.47 -23.81 -16.86
CA THR A 266 8.44 -23.88 -18.32
C THR A 266 9.56 -24.77 -18.83
N ASP A 267 10.80 -24.54 -18.40
CA ASP A 267 11.96 -25.36 -18.78
C ASP A 267 11.79 -26.84 -18.40
N LYS A 268 11.31 -27.11 -17.18
CA LYS A 268 11.05 -28.48 -16.71
C LYS A 268 9.92 -29.16 -17.49
N THR A 269 8.91 -28.39 -17.90
CA THR A 269 7.78 -28.89 -18.70
C THR A 269 8.24 -29.26 -20.10
N ASP A 270 9.00 -28.39 -20.77
CA ASP A 270 9.53 -28.65 -22.11
C ASP A 270 10.43 -29.89 -22.14
N LEU A 271 11.29 -30.05 -21.11
CA LEU A 271 12.12 -31.24 -20.96
C LEU A 271 11.29 -32.52 -20.76
N ALA A 272 10.26 -32.46 -19.91
CA ALA A 272 9.37 -33.58 -19.66
C ALA A 272 8.60 -33.95 -20.92
N GLU A 273 8.04 -32.98 -21.64
CA GLU A 273 7.32 -33.19 -22.90
C GLU A 273 8.21 -33.84 -23.95
N GLY A 274 9.41 -33.28 -24.20
CA GLY A 274 10.35 -33.83 -25.17
C GLY A 274 10.74 -35.28 -24.84
N THR A 275 10.95 -35.58 -23.55
CA THR A 275 11.27 -36.93 -23.09
C THR A 275 10.10 -37.89 -23.28
N VAL A 276 8.86 -37.49 -22.93
CA VAL A 276 7.66 -38.29 -23.14
C VAL A 276 7.45 -38.62 -24.62
N VAL A 277 7.56 -37.62 -25.50
CA VAL A 277 7.41 -37.81 -26.97
C VAL A 277 8.45 -38.79 -27.51
N HIS A 278 9.70 -38.65 -27.05
CA HIS A 278 10.78 -39.57 -27.44
C HIS A 278 10.49 -41.00 -26.97
N GLN A 279 10.13 -41.18 -25.70
CA GLN A 279 9.82 -42.48 -25.11
C GLN A 279 8.62 -43.15 -25.78
N ASN A 280 7.56 -42.39 -26.04
CA ASN A 280 6.37 -42.89 -26.75
C ASN A 280 6.74 -43.39 -28.16
N SER A 281 7.57 -42.64 -28.89
CA SER A 281 8.09 -43.06 -30.19
C SER A 281 8.93 -44.34 -30.12
N GLN A 282 9.76 -44.49 -29.08
CA GLN A 282 10.52 -45.70 -28.83
C GLN A 282 9.61 -46.91 -28.54
N ILE A 283 8.62 -46.74 -27.67
CA ILE A 283 7.63 -47.78 -27.32
C ILE A 283 6.89 -48.24 -28.57
N LYS A 284 6.37 -47.32 -29.38
CA LYS A 284 5.70 -47.63 -30.65
C LYS A 284 6.59 -48.44 -31.60
N ARG A 285 7.90 -48.16 -31.62
CA ARG A 285 8.86 -48.92 -32.45
C ARG A 285 9.11 -50.34 -31.91
N ILE A 286 9.08 -50.53 -30.59
CA ILE A 286 9.19 -51.84 -29.95
C ILE A 286 7.93 -52.67 -30.24
N LEU A 287 6.74 -52.07 -30.13
CA LEU A 287 5.45 -52.75 -30.33
C LEU A 287 5.12 -53.10 -31.79
N LYS A 288 5.70 -52.38 -32.77
CA LYS A 288 5.48 -52.64 -34.21
C LYS A 288 6.35 -53.78 -34.77
N LYS A 289 7.23 -54.38 -33.98
CA LYS A 289 8.04 -55.56 -34.37
C LYS A 289 7.49 -56.81 -33.72
#